data_AF-A0A831V7M8-F1
#
_entry.id   AF-A0A831V7M8-F1
#
_cell.length_a   1.000
_cell.length_b   1.000
_cell.length_c   1.000
_cell.angle_alpha   90.00
_cell.angle_beta   90.00
_cell.angle_gamma   90.00
#
_symmetry.space_group_name_H-M   'P 1'
#
loop_
_entity.id
_entity.type
_entity.pdbx_description
1 polymer ?
#
loop_
_entity_poly.entity_id
_entity_poly.type
_entity_poly.pdbx_seq_one_letter_code
_entity_poly.pdbx_strand_id
1 'polypeptide(L)'
;MSSGNGVDAGAVRRPPKQADPVERLLKEYPELSAFGADWLRTWAPRAGRQIVGIARVLRRFPWMAELIGQGPVGLVNPYSVEAYVSRDGSEACISLFGGWAYCSADGSSVKRLELEFSRLEPHEGGVREVYKPKKRSIFAKAKEYIRIL
;
A
#
# COMPACT_ATOMS: atom_id res chain seq x y z
N MET A 1 27.50 -66.75 10.53
CA MET A 1 26.15 -66.20 10.79
C MET A 1 26.23 -65.34 12.04
N SER A 2 25.90 -64.05 11.93
CA SER A 2 25.52 -63.13 13.02
C SER A 2 24.87 -61.93 12.31
N SER A 3 23.56 -61.96 12.04
CA SER A 3 22.47 -61.51 12.92
C SER A 3 22.60 -60.07 13.41
N GLY A 4 21.99 -59.18 12.61
CA GLY A 4 21.20 -57.98 12.93
C GLY A 4 21.49 -57.15 14.19
N ASN A 5 21.48 -55.83 14.05
CA ASN A 5 20.24 -55.08 13.87
C ASN A 5 20.53 -53.62 13.51
N GLY A 6 19.83 -53.16 12.46
CA GLY A 6 19.76 -51.75 12.12
C GLY A 6 18.91 -50.99 13.14
N VAL A 7 19.33 -49.77 13.42
CA VAL A 7 18.42 -48.69 13.82
C VAL A 7 18.73 -47.51 12.92
N ASP A 8 18.07 -47.47 11.76
CA ASP A 8 17.90 -46.22 11.03
C ASP A 8 17.15 -45.29 11.97
N ALA A 9 17.90 -44.37 12.58
CA ALA A 9 17.34 -43.25 13.32
C ALA A 9 16.54 -42.42 12.33
N GLY A 10 15.24 -42.70 12.26
CA GLY A 10 14.28 -41.96 11.45
C GLY A 10 14.47 -40.48 11.71
N ALA A 11 15.06 -39.79 10.74
CA ALA A 11 15.17 -38.35 10.75
C ALA A 11 13.75 -37.80 10.85
N VAL A 12 13.37 -37.38 12.06
CA VAL A 12 12.13 -36.67 12.31
C VAL A 12 12.20 -35.42 11.43
N ARG A 13 11.56 -35.49 10.25
CA ARG A 13 11.30 -34.30 9.43
C ARG A 13 10.50 -33.37 10.32
N ARG A 14 11.17 -32.37 10.90
CA ARG A 14 10.48 -31.26 11.56
C ARG A 14 9.41 -30.78 10.57
N PRO A 15 8.13 -30.67 10.99
CA PRO A 15 7.11 -30.08 10.14
C PRO A 15 7.68 -28.76 9.61
N PRO A 16 7.54 -28.46 8.29
CA PRO A 16 8.03 -27.20 7.77
C PRO A 16 7.49 -26.09 8.68
N LYS A 17 8.40 -25.30 9.28
CA LYS A 17 8.01 -24.12 10.07
C LYS A 17 6.99 -23.39 9.21
N GLN A 18 5.75 -23.28 9.71
CA GLN A 18 4.76 -22.50 9.01
C GLN A 18 5.36 -21.10 8.87
N ALA A 19 5.69 -20.71 7.64
CA ALA A 19 6.37 -19.42 7.40
C ALA A 19 5.56 -18.32 8.07
N ASP A 20 6.25 -17.39 8.75
CA ASP A 20 5.64 -16.25 9.44
C ASP A 20 4.62 -15.61 8.48
N PRO A 21 3.36 -15.41 8.89
CA PRO A 21 2.36 -14.74 8.04
C PRO A 21 2.89 -13.47 7.38
N VAL A 22 3.77 -12.72 8.06
CA VAL A 22 4.41 -11.52 7.49
C VAL A 22 5.45 -11.85 6.43
N GLU A 23 6.25 -12.90 6.60
CA GLU A 23 7.19 -13.36 5.56
C GLU A 23 6.45 -13.79 4.29
N ARG A 24 5.33 -14.50 4.44
CA ARG A 24 4.48 -14.88 3.29
C ARG A 24 3.90 -13.65 2.60
N LEU A 25 3.38 -12.70 3.38
CA LEU A 25 2.81 -11.47 2.86
C LEU A 25 3.85 -10.64 2.09
N LEU A 26 5.06 -10.50 2.63
CA LEU A 26 6.17 -9.79 1.97
C LEU A 26 6.70 -10.52 0.74
N LYS A 27 6.58 -11.85 0.68
CA LYS A 27 6.91 -12.62 -0.52
C LYS A 27 5.94 -12.33 -1.67
N GLU A 28 4.66 -12.13 -1.36
CA GLU A 28 3.63 -11.82 -2.35
C GLU A 28 3.59 -10.33 -2.71
N TYR A 29 3.86 -9.47 -1.72
CA TYR A 29 3.82 -8.00 -1.81
C TYR A 29 5.11 -7.38 -1.25
N PRO A 30 6.24 -7.47 -1.97
CA PRO A 30 7.52 -6.92 -1.52
C PRO A 30 7.49 -5.41 -1.26
N GLU A 31 6.61 -4.68 -1.96
CA GLU A 31 6.37 -3.24 -1.77
C GLU A 31 5.92 -2.86 -0.35
N LEU A 32 5.34 -3.79 0.41
CA LEU A 32 4.94 -3.56 1.79
C LEU A 32 6.14 -3.48 2.75
N SER A 33 7.35 -3.84 2.30
CA SER A 33 8.58 -3.66 3.07
C SER A 33 8.82 -2.20 3.48
N ALA A 34 8.27 -1.24 2.72
CA ALA A 34 8.29 0.18 3.07
C ALA A 34 7.64 0.48 4.43
N PHE A 35 6.70 -0.36 4.89
CA PHE A 35 6.08 -0.22 6.21
C PHE A 35 6.86 -0.91 7.34
N GLY A 36 7.82 -1.78 7.02
CA GLY A 36 8.54 -2.58 8.00
C GLY A 36 7.71 -3.74 8.58
N ALA A 37 8.42 -4.76 9.06
CA ALA A 37 7.79 -6.00 9.52
C ALA A 37 6.92 -5.81 10.77
N ASP A 38 7.30 -4.93 11.70
CA ASP A 38 6.56 -4.74 12.96
C ASP A 38 5.23 -4.03 12.76
N TRP A 39 5.17 -3.10 11.81
CA TRP A 39 3.92 -2.49 11.38
C TRP A 39 2.99 -3.54 10.77
N LEU A 40 3.52 -4.42 9.91
CA LEU A 40 2.74 -5.51 9.31
C LEU A 40 2.26 -6.51 10.35
N ARG A 41 3.08 -6.90 11.33
CA ARG A 41 2.64 -7.76 12.44
C ARG A 41 1.49 -7.13 13.22
N THR A 42 1.57 -5.81 13.42
CA THR A 42 0.54 -5.06 14.14
C THR A 42 -0.77 -4.99 13.37
N TRP A 43 -0.72 -4.77 12.05
CA TRP A 43 -1.91 -4.42 11.27
C TRP A 43 -2.46 -5.54 10.38
N ALA A 44 -1.63 -6.46 9.87
CA ALA A 44 -2.07 -7.53 8.97
C ALA A 44 -3.26 -8.35 9.51
N PRO A 45 -3.33 -8.72 10.81
CA PRO A 45 -4.48 -9.47 11.34
C PRO A 45 -5.81 -8.70 11.28
N ARG A 46 -5.78 -7.36 11.27
CA ARG A 46 -6.97 -6.49 11.40
C ARG A 46 -7.29 -5.70 10.14
N ALA A 47 -6.29 -5.44 9.30
CA ALA A 47 -6.37 -4.57 8.13
C ALA A 47 -5.86 -5.26 6.86
N GLY A 48 -5.79 -6.60 6.83
CA GLY A 48 -5.20 -7.35 5.71
C GLY A 48 -5.77 -6.97 4.33
N ARG A 49 -7.09 -6.79 4.20
CA ARG A 49 -7.69 -6.33 2.92
C ARG A 49 -7.21 -4.95 2.49
N GLN A 50 -7.16 -4.00 3.44
CA GLN A 50 -6.68 -2.64 3.18
C GLN A 50 -5.20 -2.65 2.82
N ILE A 51 -4.39 -3.44 3.51
CA ILE A 51 -2.96 -3.61 3.26
C ILE A 51 -2.70 -4.16 1.86
N VAL A 52 -3.48 -5.15 1.40
CA VAL A 52 -3.40 -5.64 0.02
C VAL A 52 -3.80 -4.55 -0.98
N GLY A 53 -4.80 -3.72 -0.66
CA GLY A 53 -5.15 -2.54 -1.47
C GLY A 53 -3.99 -1.56 -1.59
N ILE A 54 -3.37 -1.20 -0.47
CA ILE A 54 -2.17 -0.34 -0.42
C ILE A 54 -1.05 -0.97 -1.26
N ALA A 55 -0.77 -2.25 -1.10
CA ALA A 55 0.27 -2.95 -1.85
C ALA A 55 0.06 -2.82 -3.37
N ARG A 56 -1.18 -3.03 -3.84
CA ARG A 56 -1.52 -2.86 -5.27
C ARG A 56 -1.26 -1.43 -5.77
N VAL A 57 -1.56 -0.42 -4.95
CA VAL A 57 -1.24 0.98 -5.28
C VAL A 57 0.27 1.19 -5.36
N LEU A 58 1.03 0.74 -4.36
CA LEU A 58 2.48 0.89 -4.32
C LEU A 58 3.17 0.15 -5.48
N ARG A 59 2.66 -1.02 -5.86
CA ARG A 59 3.13 -1.74 -7.04
C ARG A 59 2.91 -0.98 -8.34
N ARG A 60 1.77 -0.27 -8.44
CA ARG A 60 1.45 0.58 -9.59
C ARG A 60 2.24 1.89 -9.59
N PHE A 61 2.56 2.43 -8.41
CA PHE A 61 3.29 3.68 -8.23
C PHE A 61 4.46 3.50 -7.23
N PRO A 62 5.58 2.88 -7.66
CA PRO A 62 6.67 2.48 -6.75
C PRO A 62 7.28 3.64 -5.94
N TRP A 63 7.31 4.86 -6.50
CA TRP A 63 7.81 6.04 -5.80
C TRP A 63 7.08 6.35 -4.48
N MET A 64 5.82 5.90 -4.34
CA MET A 64 5.06 6.07 -3.10
C MET A 64 5.63 5.22 -1.96
N ALA A 65 6.24 4.07 -2.27
CA ALA A 65 6.88 3.22 -1.27
C ALA A 65 8.13 3.90 -0.69
N GLU A 66 8.90 4.59 -1.54
CA GLU A 66 10.05 5.39 -1.11
C GLU A 66 9.61 6.55 -0.22
N LEU A 67 8.53 7.24 -0.58
CA LEU A 67 7.95 8.32 0.24
C LEU A 67 7.52 7.82 1.64
N ILE A 68 6.91 6.63 1.72
CA ILE A 68 6.51 6.02 2.99
C ILE A 68 7.74 5.71 3.84
N GLY A 69 8.78 5.12 3.24
CA GLY A 69 10.01 4.75 3.94
C GLY A 69 10.80 5.95 4.49
N GLN A 70 10.60 7.16 3.96
CA GLN A 70 11.18 8.40 4.49
C GLN A 70 10.45 8.96 5.72
N GLY A 71 9.19 8.55 5.95
CA GLY A 71 8.34 9.08 7.01
C GLY A 71 8.34 8.24 8.29
N PRO A 72 7.68 8.73 9.37
CA PRO A 72 7.47 7.96 10.58
C PRO A 72 6.40 6.88 10.36
N VAL A 73 6.80 5.78 9.74
CA VAL A 73 5.95 4.65 9.32
C VAL A 73 5.04 4.11 10.43
N GLY A 74 5.56 4.04 11.66
CA GLY A 74 4.80 3.53 12.82
C GLY A 74 3.53 4.32 13.15
N LEU A 75 3.41 5.56 12.66
CA LEU A 75 2.23 6.41 12.84
C LEU A 75 1.17 6.19 11.76
N VAL A 76 1.51 5.53 10.66
CA VAL A 76 0.58 5.35 9.55
C VAL A 76 -0.50 4.36 9.95
N ASN A 77 -1.75 4.81 10.01
CA ASN A 77 -2.89 3.92 10.13
C ASN A 77 -3.28 3.43 8.71
N PRO A 78 -3.36 2.11 8.46
CA PRO A 78 -3.71 1.59 7.13
C PRO A 78 -5.01 2.17 6.57
N TYR A 79 -5.99 2.48 7.43
CA TYR A 79 -7.28 3.03 7.04
C TYR A 79 -7.27 4.53 6.75
N SER A 80 -6.17 5.23 7.09
CA SER A 80 -5.95 6.63 6.73
C SER A 80 -5.16 6.77 5.42
N VAL A 81 -4.70 5.65 4.86
CA VAL A 81 -4.02 5.65 3.57
C VAL A 81 -5.06 5.75 2.46
N GLU A 82 -4.96 6.81 1.67
CA GLU A 82 -5.81 7.06 0.52
C GLU A 82 -4.91 7.28 -0.69
N ALA A 83 -5.38 6.84 -1.86
CA ALA A 83 -4.67 7.01 -3.10
C ALA A 83 -5.60 7.56 -4.18
N TYR A 84 -5.03 8.38 -5.05
CA TYR A 84 -5.75 9.16 -6.04
C TYR A 84 -5.02 9.13 -7.37
N VAL A 85 -5.77 9.20 -8.47
CA VAL A 85 -5.22 9.38 -9.82
C VAL A 85 -5.90 10.57 -10.48
N SER A 86 -5.13 11.43 -11.12
CA SER A 86 -5.70 12.54 -11.88
C SER A 86 -6.53 12.00 -13.05
N ARG A 87 -7.64 12.67 -13.37
CA ARG A 87 -8.57 12.20 -14.40
C ARG A 87 -7.94 12.08 -15.80
N ASP A 88 -6.92 12.90 -16.05
CA ASP A 88 -6.11 12.89 -17.27
C ASP A 88 -4.97 11.85 -17.24
N GLY A 89 -4.81 11.11 -16.14
CA GLY A 89 -3.75 10.12 -15.94
C GLY A 89 -2.34 10.70 -15.79
N SER A 90 -2.20 12.03 -15.74
CA SER A 90 -0.89 12.71 -15.70
C SER A 90 -0.14 12.56 -14.38
N GLU A 91 -0.84 12.27 -13.27
CA GLU A 91 -0.20 12.09 -11.97
C GLU A 91 -1.04 11.24 -11.02
N ALA A 92 -0.38 10.65 -10.04
CA ALA A 92 -1.00 9.95 -8.93
C ALA A 92 -0.66 10.64 -7.62
N CYS A 93 -1.52 10.49 -6.61
CA CYS A 93 -1.30 11.03 -5.28
C CYS A 93 -1.54 10.00 -4.19
N ILE A 94 -0.84 10.16 -3.06
CA ILE A 94 -1.05 9.37 -1.84
C ILE A 94 -1.21 10.28 -0.63
N SER A 95 -2.19 9.99 0.22
CA SER A 95 -2.33 10.56 1.56
C SER A 95 -2.08 9.47 2.58
N LEU A 96 -1.28 9.75 3.62
CA LEU A 96 -0.95 8.80 4.68
C LEU A 96 -1.67 9.09 6.00
N PHE A 97 -2.12 10.33 6.19
CA PHE A 97 -2.64 10.83 7.48
C PHE A 97 -3.93 11.66 7.33
N GLY A 98 -4.55 11.65 6.15
CA GLY A 98 -5.67 12.52 5.81
C GLY A 98 -5.26 13.99 5.61
N GLY A 99 -6.07 14.74 4.85
CA GLY A 99 -5.90 16.18 4.61
C GLY A 99 -4.89 16.54 3.51
N TRP A 100 -3.66 16.03 3.57
CA TRP A 100 -2.64 16.28 2.55
C TRP A 100 -2.36 15.06 1.69
N ALA A 101 -2.29 15.26 0.39
CA ALA A 101 -1.87 14.27 -0.59
C ALA A 101 -0.56 14.71 -1.26
N TYR A 102 0.38 13.78 -1.37
CA TYR A 102 1.62 13.94 -2.11
C TYR A 102 1.39 13.43 -3.51
N CYS A 103 1.60 14.27 -4.53
CA CYS A 103 1.31 13.97 -5.92
C CYS A 103 2.58 14.00 -6.76
N SER A 104 2.70 13.06 -7.70
CA SER A 104 3.75 13.07 -8.71
C SER A 104 3.35 12.23 -9.92
N ALA A 105 3.96 12.51 -11.07
CA ALA A 105 3.84 11.66 -12.26
C ALA A 105 4.61 10.35 -12.05
N ASP A 106 5.83 10.46 -11.52
CA ASP A 106 6.80 9.36 -11.44
C ASP A 106 7.64 9.39 -10.15
N GLY A 107 7.47 10.39 -9.28
CA GLY A 107 8.26 10.57 -8.06
C GLY A 107 9.40 11.59 -8.17
N SER A 108 9.74 12.06 -9.38
CA SER A 108 10.85 13.00 -9.60
C SER A 108 10.60 14.39 -9.01
N SER A 109 9.34 14.82 -8.98
CA SER A 109 8.89 16.11 -8.44
C SER A 109 7.61 15.90 -7.65
N VAL A 110 7.75 15.65 -6.35
CA VAL A 110 6.63 15.42 -5.44
C VAL A 110 6.10 16.77 -4.95
N LYS A 111 4.84 17.06 -5.25
CA LYS A 111 4.12 18.24 -4.76
C LYS A 111 3.10 17.86 -3.70
N ARG A 112 2.84 18.75 -2.75
CA ARG A 112 1.82 18.54 -1.70
C ARG A 112 0.54 19.32 -2.02
N LEU A 113 -0.60 18.64 -2.06
CA LEU A 113 -1.91 19.22 -2.33
C LEU A 113 -2.89 18.91 -1.20
N GLU A 114 -3.78 19.85 -0.89
CA GLU A 114 -4.96 19.60 -0.06
C GLU A 114 -6.11 19.24 -1.02
N LEU A 115 -6.57 18.00 -0.96
CA LEU A 115 -7.68 17.51 -1.78
C LEU A 115 -8.96 17.58 -0.96
N GLU A 116 -10.02 18.08 -1.57
CA GLU A 116 -11.36 18.06 -1.00
C GLU A 116 -12.31 17.25 -1.88
N PHE A 117 -13.23 16.54 -1.23
CA PHE A 117 -14.28 15.81 -1.93
C PHE A 117 -15.11 16.77 -2.78
N SER A 118 -15.39 16.38 -4.02
CA SER A 118 -16.22 17.15 -4.94
C SER A 118 -17.57 16.49 -5.19
N ARG A 119 -17.59 15.21 -5.56
CA ARG A 119 -18.83 14.49 -5.92
C ARG A 119 -18.61 12.98 -6.04
N LEU A 120 -19.70 12.24 -6.07
CA LEU A 120 -19.74 10.86 -6.54
C LEU A 120 -20.09 10.83 -8.03
N GLU A 121 -19.44 9.96 -8.78
CA GLU A 121 -19.77 9.68 -10.17
C GLU A 121 -20.06 8.19 -10.40
N PRO A 122 -21.05 7.83 -11.22
CA PRO A 122 -21.24 6.45 -11.65
C PRO A 122 -19.98 5.92 -12.35
N HIS A 123 -19.54 4.72 -11.97
CA HIS A 123 -18.40 4.04 -12.59
C HIS A 123 -18.55 2.53 -12.45
N GLU A 124 -18.50 1.83 -13.60
CA GLU A 124 -18.54 0.37 -13.76
C GLU A 124 -19.09 -0.43 -12.56
N GLY A 125 -20.42 -0.59 -12.51
CA GLY A 125 -21.07 -1.40 -11.47
C GLY A 125 -21.15 -0.76 -10.08
N GLY A 126 -20.71 0.49 -9.93
CA GLY A 126 -20.79 1.24 -8.68
C GLY A 126 -20.61 2.75 -8.84
N VAL A 127 -19.98 3.36 -7.84
CA VAL A 127 -19.67 4.80 -7.82
C VAL A 127 -18.18 5.00 -7.50
N ARG A 128 -17.63 6.10 -7.98
CA ARG A 128 -16.29 6.58 -7.63
C ARG A 128 -16.35 7.97 -7.02
N GLU A 129 -15.47 8.22 -6.06
CA GLU A 129 -15.33 9.53 -5.44
C GLU A 129 -14.39 10.40 -6.28
N VAL A 130 -14.83 11.63 -6.57
CA VAL A 130 -14.06 12.65 -7.28
C VAL A 130 -13.67 13.75 -6.31
N TYR A 131 -12.40 14.12 -6.37
CA TYR A 131 -11.76 15.11 -5.53
C TYR A 131 -11.17 16.24 -6.38
N LYS A 132 -11.00 17.41 -5.77
CA LYS A 132 -10.37 18.58 -6.40
C LYS A 132 -9.41 19.26 -5.41
N PRO A 133 -8.39 19.98 -5.89
CA PRO A 133 -7.56 20.80 -5.02
C PRO A 133 -8.39 21.90 -4.35
N LYS A 134 -8.32 22.00 -3.03
CA LYS A 134 -9.04 23.02 -2.23
C LYS A 134 -8.57 24.43 -2.57
N LYS A 135 -7.26 24.62 -2.67
CA LYS A 135 -6.67 25.87 -3.17
C LYS A 135 -6.48 25.77 -4.68
N ARG A 136 -7.34 26.44 -5.42
CA ARG A 136 -7.12 26.68 -6.85
C ARG A 136 -5.92 27.62 -6.99
N SER A 137 -4.80 27.09 -7.49
CA SER A 137 -3.78 27.97 -8.06
C SER A 137 -4.40 28.70 -9.26
N ILE A 138 -4.26 30.01 -9.32
CA ILE A 138 -4.65 30.85 -10.48
C ILE A 138 -3.99 30.38 -11.80
N PHE A 139 -2.94 29.56 -11.69
CA PHE A 139 -2.15 29.06 -12.80
C PHE A 139 -2.35 27.56 -13.10
N ALA A 140 -3.16 26.84 -12.32
CA ALA A 140 -3.41 25.42 -12.54
C ALA A 140 -4.81 25.20 -13.12
N LYS A 141 -4.91 24.46 -14.23
CA LYS A 141 -6.18 23.84 -14.66
C LYS A 141 -6.81 23.17 -13.45
N ALA A 142 -8.13 23.32 -13.28
CA ALA A 142 -8.89 22.64 -12.25
C ALA A 142 -8.84 21.12 -12.50
N LYS A 143 -7.76 20.48 -12.03
CA LYS A 143 -7.58 19.04 -12.12
C LYS A 143 -8.53 18.36 -11.14
N GLU A 144 -9.12 17.28 -11.60
CA GLU A 144 -9.92 16.38 -10.77
C GLU A 144 -9.16 15.09 -10.57
N TYR A 145 -9.38 14.48 -9.40
CA TYR A 145 -8.74 13.27 -8.97
C TYR A 145 -9.79 12.24 -8.60
N ILE A 146 -9.56 10.99 -8.99
CA ILE A 146 -10.42 9.86 -8.67
C ILE A 146 -9.75 9.09 -7.53
N ARG A 147 -10.49 8.80 -6.47
CA ARG A 147 -10.02 7.93 -5.40
C ARG A 147 -9.95 6.48 -5.87
N ILE A 148 -8.83 5.82 -5.61
CA ILE A 148 -8.56 4.43 -6.04
C ILE A 148 -8.23 3.48 -4.87
N LEU A 149 -8.18 4.00 -3.64
CA LEU A 149 -7.98 3.27 -2.40
C LEU A 149 -8.81 3.86 -1.26
#